data_AF-A0A1E7JXT6-F1
#
_entry.id   AF-A0A1E7JXT6-F1
#
_cell.length_a   1.000
_cell.length_b   1.000
_cell.length_c   1.000
_cell.angle_alpha   90.00
_cell.angle_beta   90.00
_cell.angle_gamma   90.00
#
_symmetry.space_group_name_H-M   'P 1'
#
loop_
_entity.id
_entity.type
_entity.pdbx_description
1 polymer ?
#
loop_
_entity_poly.entity_id
_entity_poly.type
_entity_poly.pdbx_seq_one_letter_code
_entity_poly.pdbx_strand_id
1 'polypeptide(L)'
;MFVDSVDSDIAPSGTLLGLLQRGRGDGTLHALAAPRVEALSALRQCMLNDPRRDWQVENRSLYYARLHTELDAGLDQIEAHLFHPDDLLPADRPEERTGLALSVLGHLASYGDHEALLLLRRYAATGANWQWALDELAVRDEDAGLRTLGPAVMARFPLTAEGDAELAEAARNAFEPRPWRLWAEDPARPDQAKRLHRMQERGSFDRWQRQLSTPGPRPGWSVREVLAWAAEGSVNTLGEAPTAHREAAAARCLAAVAGPDDRGQLLAAASGGP
;
A
#
# COMPACT_ATOMS: atom_id res chain seq x y z
N MET A 1 26.58 -27.49 4.50
CA MET A 1 26.18 -26.14 4.05
C MET A 1 25.29 -26.35 2.85
N PHE A 2 24.00 -26.56 3.10
CA PHE A 2 23.02 -26.65 2.03
C PHE A 2 22.80 -25.23 1.55
N VAL A 3 23.23 -24.95 0.33
CA VAL A 3 22.74 -23.80 -0.40
C VAL A 3 21.28 -24.16 -0.64
N ASP A 4 20.37 -23.54 0.11
CA ASP A 4 18.97 -23.52 -0.30
C ASP A 4 19.00 -23.03 -1.75
N SER A 5 18.66 -23.93 -2.67
CA SER A 5 18.26 -23.55 -4.00
C SER A 5 17.17 -22.52 -3.78
N VAL A 6 17.49 -21.24 -4.04
CA VAL A 6 16.46 -20.23 -4.16
C VAL A 6 15.67 -20.68 -5.38
N ASP A 7 14.66 -21.53 -5.15
CA ASP A 7 13.63 -21.82 -6.12
C ASP A 7 12.97 -20.47 -6.37
N SER A 8 13.49 -19.80 -7.38
CA SER A 8 12.84 -18.62 -7.91
C SER A 8 11.62 -19.17 -8.62
N ASP A 9 10.43 -18.83 -8.14
CA ASP A 9 9.15 -19.11 -8.83
C ASP A 9 9.07 -18.45 -10.23
N ILE A 10 10.15 -17.78 -10.66
CA ILE A 10 10.35 -17.26 -12.00
C ILE A 10 10.79 -18.40 -12.94
N ALA A 11 10.06 -18.57 -14.03
CA ALA A 11 10.34 -19.53 -15.08
C ALA A 11 11.73 -19.33 -15.74
N PRO A 12 12.27 -20.32 -16.46
CA PRO A 12 13.59 -20.22 -17.10
C PRO A 12 13.68 -19.03 -18.07
N SER A 13 14.84 -18.37 -18.13
CA SER A 13 15.08 -17.14 -18.91
C SER A 13 14.93 -17.25 -20.42
N GLY A 14 15.02 -18.46 -20.98
CA GLY A 14 14.77 -18.71 -22.39
C GLY A 14 13.30 -18.95 -22.75
N THR A 15 12.39 -18.97 -21.78
CA THR A 15 10.95 -19.19 -22.03
C THR A 15 10.20 -17.87 -22.15
N LEU A 16 9.09 -17.85 -22.91
CA LEU A 16 8.24 -16.66 -23.03
C LEU A 16 7.76 -16.16 -21.67
N LEU A 17 7.25 -17.06 -20.83
CA LEU A 17 6.83 -16.74 -19.46
C LEU A 17 7.97 -16.11 -18.66
N GLY A 18 9.16 -16.69 -18.73
CA GLY A 18 10.32 -16.18 -18.05
C GLY A 18 10.76 -14.79 -18.56
N LEU A 19 10.61 -14.49 -19.83
CA LEU A 19 10.92 -13.16 -20.37
C LEU A 19 9.93 -12.12 -19.81
N LEU A 20 8.62 -12.44 -19.82
CA LEU A 20 7.56 -11.59 -19.29
C LEU A 20 7.68 -11.38 -17.76
N GLN A 21 8.01 -12.42 -17.00
CA GLN A 21 8.23 -12.35 -15.55
C GLN A 21 9.51 -11.62 -15.15
N ARG A 22 10.35 -11.20 -16.10
CA ARG A 22 11.52 -10.34 -15.81
C ARG A 22 11.35 -8.92 -16.32
N GLY A 23 10.20 -8.60 -16.92
CA GLY A 23 9.92 -7.26 -17.46
C GLY A 23 10.90 -6.85 -18.56
N ARG A 24 11.55 -7.80 -19.25
CA ARG A 24 12.47 -7.45 -20.32
C ARG A 24 11.68 -6.94 -21.53
N GLY A 25 12.14 -5.85 -22.13
CA GLY A 25 11.47 -5.24 -23.29
C GLY A 25 11.36 -6.16 -24.50
N ASP A 26 12.27 -7.12 -24.64
CA ASP A 26 12.19 -8.18 -25.66
C ASP A 26 11.00 -9.13 -25.41
N GLY A 27 10.58 -9.34 -24.16
CA GLY A 27 9.44 -10.18 -23.80
C GLY A 27 8.13 -9.78 -24.48
N THR A 28 7.88 -8.48 -24.67
CA THR A 28 6.71 -8.01 -25.43
C THR A 28 6.83 -8.40 -26.90
N LEU A 29 8.00 -8.19 -27.52
CA LEU A 29 8.22 -8.57 -28.92
C LEU A 29 8.06 -10.08 -29.12
N HIS A 30 8.59 -10.88 -28.19
CA HIS A 30 8.42 -12.33 -28.20
C HIS A 30 6.97 -12.74 -28.01
N ALA A 31 6.21 -12.08 -27.13
CA ALA A 31 4.79 -12.36 -26.93
C ALA A 31 3.95 -12.06 -28.18
N LEU A 32 4.21 -10.93 -28.85
CA LEU A 32 3.51 -10.56 -30.08
C LEU A 32 3.87 -11.46 -31.27
N ALA A 33 5.05 -12.07 -31.26
CA ALA A 33 5.49 -13.02 -32.29
C ALA A 33 5.08 -14.48 -32.00
N ALA A 34 4.74 -14.80 -30.75
CA ALA A 34 4.35 -16.14 -30.33
C ALA A 34 2.90 -16.48 -30.74
N PRO A 35 2.52 -17.78 -30.76
CA PRO A 35 1.12 -18.16 -30.87
C PRO A 35 0.29 -17.45 -29.80
N ARG A 36 -0.79 -16.77 -30.21
CA ARG A 36 -1.61 -15.94 -29.30
C ARG A 36 -2.04 -16.67 -28.03
N VAL A 37 -2.40 -17.96 -28.13
CA VAL A 37 -2.79 -18.78 -26.98
C VAL A 37 -1.67 -18.91 -25.96
N GLU A 38 -0.43 -19.07 -26.41
CA GLU A 38 0.76 -19.16 -25.55
C GLU A 38 1.04 -17.81 -24.89
N ALA A 39 1.00 -16.72 -25.66
CA ALA A 39 1.20 -15.36 -25.16
C ALA A 39 0.16 -14.98 -24.09
N LEU A 40 -1.12 -15.26 -24.35
CA LEU A 40 -2.20 -15.03 -23.38
C LEU A 40 -2.04 -15.88 -22.12
N SER A 41 -1.59 -17.13 -22.26
CA SER A 41 -1.34 -18.00 -21.11
C SER A 41 -0.19 -17.48 -20.26
N ALA A 42 0.91 -17.06 -20.88
CA ALA A 42 2.08 -16.51 -20.19
C ALA A 42 1.75 -15.17 -19.51
N LEU A 43 1.02 -14.29 -20.20
CA LEU A 43 0.55 -13.02 -19.64
C LEU A 43 -0.35 -13.23 -18.43
N ARG A 44 -1.33 -14.14 -18.51
CA ARG A 44 -2.18 -14.47 -17.36
C ARG A 44 -1.36 -14.97 -16.18
N GLN A 45 -0.43 -15.88 -16.42
CA GLN A 45 0.41 -16.39 -15.32
C GLN A 45 1.16 -15.26 -14.63
N CYS A 46 1.71 -14.30 -15.38
CA CYS A 46 2.36 -13.13 -14.79
C CYS A 46 1.42 -12.24 -13.96
N MET A 47 0.19 -12.00 -14.44
CA MET A 47 -0.75 -11.08 -13.77
C MET A 47 -1.42 -11.69 -12.54
N LEU A 48 -1.69 -13.00 -12.58
CA LEU A 48 -2.47 -13.69 -11.54
C LEU A 48 -1.57 -14.36 -10.48
N ASN A 49 -0.31 -14.64 -10.82
CA ASN A 49 0.67 -15.29 -9.96
C ASN A 49 2.02 -14.56 -10.06
N ASP A 50 2.13 -13.38 -9.44
CA ASP A 50 3.38 -12.62 -9.41
C ASP A 50 4.42 -13.34 -8.54
N PRO A 51 5.53 -13.85 -9.10
CA PRO A 51 6.53 -14.59 -8.32
C PRO A 51 7.43 -13.67 -7.49
N ARG A 52 7.26 -12.35 -7.55
CA ARG A 52 8.15 -11.39 -6.89
C ARG A 52 7.80 -11.21 -5.42
N ARG A 53 8.81 -11.36 -4.55
CA ARG A 53 8.67 -11.09 -3.12
C ARG A 53 8.65 -9.59 -2.80
N ASP A 54 9.32 -8.78 -3.62
CA ASP A 54 9.50 -7.34 -3.48
C ASP A 54 8.71 -6.57 -4.56
N TRP A 55 7.48 -7.00 -4.83
CA TRP A 55 6.62 -6.43 -5.87
C TRP A 55 6.42 -4.91 -5.74
N GLN A 56 6.62 -4.34 -4.55
CA GLN A 56 6.56 -2.89 -4.26
C GLN A 56 7.70 -2.08 -4.91
N VAL A 57 8.83 -2.71 -5.26
CA VAL A 57 10.02 -2.02 -5.79
C VAL A 57 9.89 -1.73 -7.29
N GLU A 58 9.10 -2.53 -8.00
CA GLU A 58 8.96 -2.44 -9.46
C GLU A 58 7.50 -2.58 -9.88
N ASN A 59 6.96 -1.57 -10.57
CA ASN A 59 5.60 -1.62 -11.07
C ASN A 59 5.53 -2.17 -12.51
N ARG A 60 5.02 -3.40 -12.67
CA ARG A 60 4.84 -4.07 -13.97
C ARG A 60 3.43 -4.00 -14.53
N SER A 61 2.49 -3.42 -13.79
CA SER A 61 1.08 -3.39 -14.20
C SER A 61 0.89 -2.64 -15.52
N LEU A 62 1.61 -1.52 -15.75
CA LEU A 62 1.58 -0.78 -17.01
C LEU A 62 2.08 -1.62 -18.19
N TYR A 63 3.16 -2.38 -17.97
CA TYR A 63 3.74 -3.27 -18.97
C TYR A 63 2.75 -4.36 -19.38
N TYR A 64 2.14 -5.03 -18.40
CA TYR A 64 1.16 -6.07 -18.66
C TYR A 64 -0.14 -5.51 -19.26
N ALA A 65 -0.62 -4.33 -18.84
CA ALA A 65 -1.80 -3.70 -19.42
C ALA A 65 -1.63 -3.34 -20.91
N ARG A 66 -0.44 -2.87 -21.31
CA ARG A 66 -0.13 -2.63 -22.73
C ARG A 66 -0.19 -3.92 -23.53
N LEU A 67 0.50 -4.96 -23.06
CA LEU A 67 0.50 -6.25 -23.75
C LEU A 67 -0.89 -6.90 -23.76
N HIS A 68 -1.68 -6.72 -22.71
CA HIS A 68 -3.08 -7.15 -22.63
C HIS A 68 -3.93 -6.50 -23.74
N THR A 69 -3.77 -5.19 -23.94
CA THR A 69 -4.43 -4.45 -25.03
C THR A 69 -3.95 -4.94 -26.41
N GLU A 70 -2.64 -5.08 -26.62
CA GLU A 70 -2.07 -5.50 -27.91
C GLU A 70 -2.46 -6.93 -28.30
N LEU A 71 -2.66 -7.82 -27.32
CA LEU A 71 -3.10 -9.20 -27.54
C LEU A 71 -4.63 -9.33 -27.61
N ASP A 72 -5.40 -8.25 -27.43
CA ASP A 72 -6.87 -8.26 -27.35
C ASP A 72 -7.36 -9.26 -26.29
N ALA A 73 -6.73 -9.25 -25.12
CA ALA A 73 -7.02 -10.22 -24.06
C ALA A 73 -8.36 -9.93 -23.38
N GLY A 74 -9.14 -10.97 -23.08
CA GLY A 74 -10.38 -10.84 -22.31
C GLY A 74 -10.13 -10.64 -20.80
N LEU A 75 -11.18 -10.24 -20.08
CA LEU A 75 -11.14 -10.02 -18.62
C LEU A 75 -11.60 -11.21 -17.78
N ASP A 76 -12.25 -12.23 -18.37
CA ASP A 76 -12.90 -13.35 -17.65
C ASP A 76 -12.00 -14.02 -16.60
N GLN A 77 -10.71 -14.19 -16.93
CA GLN A 77 -9.76 -14.86 -16.04
C GLN A 77 -9.26 -13.94 -14.93
N ILE A 78 -9.18 -12.62 -15.19
CA ILE A 78 -8.91 -11.62 -14.14
C ILE A 78 -10.11 -11.57 -13.19
N GLU A 79 -11.33 -11.55 -13.73
CA GLU A 79 -12.54 -11.57 -12.92
C GLU A 79 -12.62 -12.83 -12.04
N ALA A 80 -12.42 -14.01 -12.62
CA ALA A 80 -12.45 -15.27 -11.87
C ALA A 80 -11.38 -15.32 -10.77
N HIS A 81 -10.20 -14.74 -11.02
CA HIS A 81 -9.15 -14.61 -10.02
C HIS A 81 -9.54 -13.67 -8.89
N LEU A 82 -10.06 -12.49 -9.22
CA LEU A 82 -10.44 -11.49 -8.24
C LEU A 82 -11.57 -11.99 -7.34
N PHE A 83 -12.59 -12.67 -7.87
CA PHE A 83 -13.71 -13.19 -7.08
C PHE A 83 -13.55 -14.66 -6.68
N HIS A 84 -12.32 -15.14 -6.54
CA HIS A 84 -12.08 -16.53 -6.17
C HIS A 84 -12.57 -16.81 -4.73
N PRO A 85 -13.24 -17.95 -4.45
CA PRO A 85 -13.77 -18.26 -3.13
C PRO A 85 -12.75 -18.27 -2.00
N ASP A 86 -11.47 -18.52 -2.29
CA ASP A 86 -10.39 -18.51 -1.30
C ASP A 86 -10.23 -17.13 -0.64
N ASP A 87 -10.65 -16.05 -1.29
CA ASP A 87 -10.62 -14.70 -0.71
C ASP A 87 -11.66 -14.51 0.42
N LEU A 88 -12.58 -15.47 0.61
CA LEU A 88 -13.51 -15.48 1.74
C LEU A 88 -12.87 -16.03 3.02
N LEU A 89 -11.73 -16.72 2.89
CA LEU A 89 -10.98 -17.21 4.03
C LEU A 89 -10.09 -16.08 4.56
N PRO A 90 -9.91 -15.94 5.88
CA PRO A 90 -8.95 -15.00 6.44
C PRO A 90 -7.55 -15.35 5.91
N ALA A 91 -7.08 -14.58 4.93
CA ALA A 91 -5.76 -14.71 4.36
C ALA A 91 -4.88 -13.57 4.88
N ASP A 92 -3.63 -13.87 5.21
CA ASP A 92 -2.72 -12.89 5.80
C ASP A 92 -2.33 -11.78 4.80
N ARG A 93 -2.53 -11.98 3.47
CA ARG A 93 -1.97 -11.10 2.43
C ARG A 93 -2.81 -10.99 1.14
N PRO A 94 -3.97 -10.32 1.18
CA PRO A 94 -4.81 -10.12 -0.01
C PRO A 94 -4.13 -9.28 -1.11
N GLU A 95 -3.20 -8.39 -0.73
CA GLU A 95 -2.45 -7.53 -1.65
C GLU A 95 -1.52 -8.32 -2.58
N GLU A 96 -0.80 -9.32 -2.06
CA GLU A 96 0.13 -10.13 -2.86
C GLU A 96 -0.58 -10.90 -3.98
N ARG A 97 -1.80 -11.37 -3.70
CA ARG A 97 -2.58 -12.17 -4.64
C ARG A 97 -3.25 -11.32 -5.72
N THR A 98 -3.84 -10.19 -5.34
CA THR A 98 -4.76 -9.44 -6.23
C THR A 98 -4.23 -8.07 -6.67
N GLY A 99 -3.25 -7.50 -5.96
CA GLY A 99 -2.76 -6.13 -6.18
C GLY A 99 -2.30 -5.89 -7.62
N LEU A 100 -1.49 -6.79 -8.19
CA LEU A 100 -1.02 -6.65 -9.57
C LEU A 100 -2.17 -6.67 -10.58
N ALA A 101 -3.14 -7.59 -10.42
CA ALA A 101 -4.29 -7.68 -11.30
C ALA A 101 -5.17 -6.41 -11.22
N LEU A 102 -5.35 -5.85 -10.03
CA LEU A 102 -6.08 -4.59 -9.82
C LEU A 102 -5.37 -3.40 -10.46
N SER A 103 -4.04 -3.30 -10.32
CA SER A 103 -3.27 -2.25 -10.99
C SER A 103 -3.29 -2.38 -12.52
N VAL A 104 -3.32 -3.60 -13.06
CA VAL A 104 -3.53 -3.82 -14.50
C VAL A 104 -4.90 -3.32 -14.93
N LEU A 105 -5.98 -3.66 -14.20
CA LEU A 105 -7.33 -3.15 -14.48
C LEU A 105 -7.37 -1.62 -14.41
N GLY A 106 -6.68 -1.02 -13.45
CA GLY A 106 -6.50 0.44 -13.39
C GLY A 106 -5.92 0.98 -14.70
N HIS A 107 -4.79 0.45 -15.17
CA HIS A 107 -4.20 0.91 -16.43
C HIS A 107 -5.10 0.68 -17.65
N LEU A 108 -5.82 -0.44 -17.74
CA LEU A 108 -6.79 -0.69 -18.81
C LEU A 108 -7.92 0.35 -18.80
N ALA A 109 -8.45 0.68 -17.61
CA ALA A 109 -9.44 1.75 -17.47
C ALA A 109 -8.88 3.11 -17.95
N SER A 110 -7.61 3.42 -17.66
CA SER A 110 -6.94 4.62 -18.21
C SER A 110 -6.78 4.62 -19.73
N TYR A 111 -6.77 3.45 -20.37
CA TYR A 111 -6.78 3.32 -21.83
C TYR A 111 -8.19 3.40 -22.44
N GLY A 112 -9.23 3.53 -21.62
CA GLY A 112 -10.61 3.63 -22.06
C GLY A 112 -11.37 2.31 -22.10
N ASP A 113 -10.82 1.24 -21.51
CA ASP A 113 -11.55 -0.02 -21.33
C ASP A 113 -12.64 0.14 -20.25
N HIS A 114 -13.88 0.25 -20.71
CA HIS A 114 -15.04 0.43 -19.83
C HIS A 114 -15.36 -0.81 -19.01
N GLU A 115 -15.14 -2.01 -19.56
CA GLU A 115 -15.40 -3.26 -18.83
C GLU A 115 -14.40 -3.42 -17.68
N ALA A 116 -13.13 -3.05 -17.90
CA ALA A 116 -12.13 -3.00 -16.83
C ALA A 116 -12.52 -2.04 -15.71
N LEU A 117 -13.03 -0.84 -16.06
CA LEU A 117 -13.52 0.13 -15.09
C LEU A 117 -14.72 -0.41 -14.28
N LEU A 118 -15.70 -1.03 -14.95
CA LEU A 118 -16.87 -1.61 -14.29
C LEU A 118 -16.50 -2.79 -13.39
N LEU A 119 -15.57 -3.64 -13.82
CA LEU A 119 -15.02 -4.74 -13.02
C LEU A 119 -14.31 -4.19 -11.77
N LEU A 120 -13.50 -3.15 -11.92
CA LEU A 120 -12.79 -2.52 -10.80
C LEU A 120 -13.78 -1.89 -9.79
N ARG A 121 -14.83 -1.22 -10.26
CA ARG A 121 -15.92 -0.71 -9.39
C ARG A 121 -16.65 -1.82 -8.65
N ARG A 122 -17.00 -2.92 -9.34
CA ARG A 122 -17.63 -4.08 -8.72
C ARG A 122 -16.73 -4.69 -7.65
N TYR A 123 -15.44 -4.81 -7.94
CA TYR A 123 -14.47 -5.34 -6.98
C TYR A 123 -14.27 -4.40 -5.77
N ALA A 124 -14.18 -3.09 -5.97
CA ALA A 124 -14.15 -2.14 -4.84
C ALA A 124 -15.40 -2.24 -3.95
N ALA A 125 -16.55 -2.59 -4.54
CA ALA A 125 -17.81 -2.72 -3.81
C ALA A 125 -17.93 -4.04 -3.01
N THR A 126 -17.30 -5.15 -3.41
CA THR A 126 -17.51 -6.46 -2.74
C THR A 126 -16.26 -7.31 -2.52
N GLY A 127 -15.12 -6.97 -3.13
CA GLY A 127 -13.88 -7.73 -3.06
C GLY A 127 -13.16 -7.62 -1.71
N ALA A 128 -12.29 -8.59 -1.43
CA ALA A 128 -11.49 -8.64 -0.21
C ALA A 128 -10.43 -7.52 -0.19
N ASN A 129 -9.70 -7.33 -1.30
CA ASN A 129 -8.71 -6.26 -1.44
C ASN A 129 -9.33 -4.94 -1.96
N TRP A 130 -10.46 -4.53 -1.37
CA TRP A 130 -11.23 -3.40 -1.86
C TRP A 130 -10.49 -2.06 -1.75
N GLN A 131 -9.59 -1.89 -0.77
CA GLN A 131 -8.85 -0.65 -0.56
C GLN A 131 -7.94 -0.36 -1.76
N TRP A 132 -7.22 -1.38 -2.24
CA TRP A 132 -6.39 -1.28 -3.44
C TRP A 132 -7.21 -0.88 -4.66
N ALA A 133 -8.35 -1.54 -4.88
CA ALA A 133 -9.23 -1.22 -6.00
C ALA A 133 -9.80 0.20 -5.90
N LEU A 134 -10.13 0.65 -4.69
CA LEU A 134 -10.58 2.01 -4.44
C LEU A 134 -9.48 3.04 -4.74
N ASP A 135 -8.22 2.76 -4.39
CA ASP A 135 -7.07 3.61 -4.72
C ASP A 135 -6.84 3.67 -6.23
N GLU A 136 -6.94 2.54 -6.94
CA GLU A 136 -6.82 2.51 -8.41
C GLU A 136 -7.93 3.34 -9.09
N LEU A 137 -9.17 3.28 -8.57
CA LEU A 137 -10.30 4.08 -9.03
C LEU A 137 -10.16 5.56 -8.66
N ALA A 138 -9.60 5.88 -7.50
CA ALA A 138 -9.44 7.26 -7.06
C ALA A 138 -8.61 8.10 -8.03
N VAL A 139 -7.64 7.48 -8.72
CA VAL A 139 -6.81 8.14 -9.73
C VAL A 139 -7.50 8.25 -11.09
N ARG A 140 -8.44 7.36 -11.42
CA ARG A 140 -8.86 7.09 -12.80
C ARG A 140 -10.33 7.28 -13.08
N ASP A 141 -11.15 7.13 -12.06
CA ASP A 141 -12.61 7.24 -12.17
C ASP A 141 -13.07 8.70 -12.01
N GLU A 142 -14.28 8.96 -12.48
CA GLU A 142 -14.98 10.22 -12.32
C GLU A 142 -15.60 10.33 -10.92
N ASP A 143 -15.77 11.55 -10.43
CA ASP A 143 -16.37 11.78 -9.10
C ASP A 143 -17.78 11.19 -8.98
N ALA A 144 -18.54 11.17 -10.08
CA ALA A 144 -19.87 10.56 -10.10
C ALA A 144 -19.79 9.06 -9.82
N GLY A 145 -18.86 8.36 -10.48
CA GLY A 145 -18.59 6.94 -10.24
C GLY A 145 -18.18 6.67 -8.81
N LEU A 146 -17.19 7.41 -8.31
CA LEU A 146 -16.71 7.29 -6.93
C LEU A 146 -17.82 7.53 -5.90
N ARG A 147 -18.72 8.50 -6.10
CA ARG A 147 -19.86 8.74 -5.20
C ARG A 147 -20.81 7.55 -5.13
N THR A 148 -20.98 6.78 -6.21
CA THR A 148 -21.86 5.59 -6.18
C THR A 148 -21.32 4.46 -5.32
N LEU A 149 -20.00 4.39 -5.11
CA LEU A 149 -19.35 3.36 -4.29
C LEU A 149 -19.49 3.59 -2.78
N GLY A 150 -19.77 4.85 -2.37
CA GLY A 150 -19.86 5.25 -0.96
C GLY A 150 -20.70 4.30 -0.11
N PRO A 151 -21.98 4.03 -0.44
CA PRO A 151 -22.82 3.13 0.33
C PRO A 151 -22.23 1.73 0.54
N ALA A 152 -21.66 1.13 -0.52
CA ALA A 152 -21.09 -0.21 -0.44
C ALA A 152 -19.84 -0.25 0.44
N VAL A 153 -18.95 0.74 0.31
CA VAL A 153 -17.75 0.85 1.14
C VAL A 153 -18.13 1.12 2.60
N MET A 154 -19.06 2.05 2.86
CA MET A 154 -19.50 2.37 4.22
C MET A 154 -20.20 1.21 4.92
N ALA A 155 -20.89 0.33 4.17
CA ALA A 155 -21.57 -0.84 4.71
C ALA A 155 -20.61 -1.90 5.31
N ARG A 156 -19.31 -1.82 5.00
CA ARG A 156 -18.27 -2.68 5.60
C ARG A 156 -18.04 -2.40 7.07
N PHE A 157 -18.39 -1.19 7.52
CA PHE A 157 -18.10 -0.71 8.86
C PHE A 157 -19.39 -0.67 9.69
N PRO A 158 -19.58 -1.60 10.64
CA PRO A 158 -20.74 -1.61 11.52
C PRO A 158 -20.94 -0.27 12.22
N LEU A 159 -22.19 0.07 12.55
CA LEU A 159 -22.53 1.28 13.31
C LEU A 159 -22.24 1.09 14.81
N THR A 160 -20.99 0.74 15.13
CA THR A 160 -20.46 0.57 16.50
C THR A 160 -19.19 1.42 16.68
N ALA A 161 -18.68 1.49 17.90
CA ALA A 161 -17.43 2.20 18.17
C ALA A 161 -16.23 1.55 17.47
N GLU A 162 -16.22 0.22 17.39
CA GLU A 162 -15.21 -0.59 16.69
C GLU A 162 -15.27 -0.34 15.18
N GLY A 163 -16.47 -0.41 14.58
CA GLY A 163 -16.62 -0.12 13.15
C GLY A 163 -16.29 1.33 12.79
N ASP A 164 -16.56 2.28 13.69
CA ASP A 164 -16.11 3.68 13.55
C ASP A 164 -14.57 3.80 13.61
N ALA A 165 -13.90 3.03 14.47
CA ALA A 165 -12.44 3.00 14.55
C ALA A 165 -11.80 2.40 13.30
N GLU A 166 -12.34 1.27 12.81
CA GLU A 166 -11.93 0.63 11.55
C GLU A 166 -12.14 1.56 10.34
N LEU A 167 -13.28 2.25 10.27
CA LEU A 167 -13.56 3.26 9.24
C LEU A 167 -12.53 4.39 9.27
N ALA A 168 -12.21 4.91 10.46
CA ALA A 168 -11.23 5.98 10.63
C ALA A 168 -9.82 5.53 10.26
N GLU A 169 -9.46 4.28 10.55
CA GLU A 169 -8.20 3.66 10.14
C GLU A 169 -8.12 3.50 8.62
N ALA A 170 -9.14 2.90 8.00
CA ALA A 170 -9.18 2.72 6.55
C ALA A 170 -9.08 4.05 5.80
N ALA A 171 -9.79 5.09 6.25
CA ALA A 171 -9.73 6.42 5.65
C ALA A 171 -8.37 7.13 5.87
N ARG A 172 -7.69 6.88 7.00
CA ARG A 172 -6.35 7.44 7.27
C ARG A 172 -5.25 6.76 6.47
N ASN A 173 -5.36 5.45 6.29
CA ASN A 173 -4.35 4.63 5.62
C ASN A 173 -4.57 4.55 4.10
N ALA A 174 -5.67 5.09 3.58
CA ALA A 174 -5.91 5.19 2.15
C ALA A 174 -4.77 5.94 1.47
N PHE A 175 -4.23 5.35 0.41
CA PHE A 175 -3.20 6.01 -0.38
C PHE A 175 -3.79 7.21 -1.12
N GLU A 176 -5.00 7.07 -1.65
CA GLU A 176 -5.71 8.14 -2.34
C GLU A 176 -6.89 8.69 -1.52
N PRO A 177 -6.81 9.95 -1.02
CA PRO A 177 -7.84 10.51 -0.15
C PRO A 177 -9.09 11.00 -0.90
N ARG A 178 -9.11 10.98 -2.25
CA ARG A 178 -10.18 11.58 -3.07
C ARG A 178 -11.56 10.97 -2.80
N PRO A 179 -11.77 9.63 -2.77
CA PRO A 179 -13.10 9.06 -2.55
C PRO A 179 -13.67 9.46 -1.18
N TRP A 180 -12.83 9.43 -0.15
CA TRP A 180 -13.20 9.80 1.22
C TRP A 180 -13.63 11.27 1.33
N ARG A 181 -12.93 12.18 0.64
CA ARG A 181 -13.35 13.59 0.56
C ARG A 181 -14.68 13.76 -0.16
N LEU A 182 -14.85 13.12 -1.32
CA LEU A 182 -16.09 13.17 -2.08
C LEU A 182 -17.31 12.68 -1.27
N TRP A 183 -17.13 11.65 -0.46
CA TRP A 183 -18.16 11.10 0.40
C TRP A 183 -18.43 11.93 1.65
N ALA A 184 -17.41 12.58 2.21
CA ALA A 184 -17.58 13.52 3.30
C ALA A 184 -18.35 14.77 2.85
N GLU A 185 -18.22 15.16 1.58
CA GLU A 185 -18.86 16.33 0.99
C GLU A 185 -20.14 16.00 0.21
N ASP A 186 -20.62 14.75 0.21
CA ASP A 186 -21.77 14.32 -0.60
C ASP A 186 -23.11 14.83 -0.03
N PRO A 187 -23.76 15.82 -0.68
CA PRO A 187 -25.03 16.36 -0.19
C PRO A 187 -26.17 15.35 -0.32
N ALA A 188 -26.05 14.35 -1.20
CA ALA A 188 -27.07 13.31 -1.36
C ALA A 188 -27.09 12.32 -0.20
N ARG A 189 -26.04 12.29 0.65
CA ARG A 189 -25.88 11.32 1.74
C ARG A 189 -25.41 12.01 3.03
N PRO A 190 -26.24 12.87 3.63
CA PRO A 190 -25.85 13.69 4.77
C PRO A 190 -25.40 12.88 6.01
N ASP A 191 -25.96 11.69 6.23
CA ASP A 191 -25.58 10.87 7.40
C ASP A 191 -24.22 10.18 7.23
N GLN A 192 -23.89 9.77 6.00
CA GLN A 192 -22.56 9.28 5.64
C GLN A 192 -21.52 10.40 5.79
N ALA A 193 -21.83 11.59 5.26
CA ALA A 193 -20.99 12.78 5.38
C ALA A 193 -20.70 13.13 6.85
N LYS A 194 -21.75 13.20 7.68
CA LYS A 194 -21.61 13.45 9.14
C LYS A 194 -20.77 12.38 9.84
N ARG A 195 -20.91 11.10 9.47
CA ARG A 195 -20.09 10.02 10.06
C ARG A 195 -18.61 10.22 9.73
N LEU A 196 -18.28 10.46 8.46
CA LEU A 196 -16.91 10.69 8.01
C LEU A 196 -16.29 11.94 8.66
N HIS A 197 -17.01 13.05 8.73
CA HIS A 197 -16.53 14.27 9.39
C HIS A 197 -16.22 14.03 10.88
N ARG A 198 -17.10 13.36 11.62
CA ARG A 198 -16.84 13.01 13.03
C ARG A 198 -15.57 12.18 13.19
N MET A 199 -15.29 11.25 12.27
CA MET A 199 -14.06 10.43 12.33
C MET A 199 -12.81 11.24 12.00
N GLN A 200 -12.88 12.17 11.04
CA GLN A 200 -11.78 13.07 10.70
C GLN A 200 -11.46 14.05 11.84
N GLU A 201 -12.49 14.57 12.51
CA GLU A 201 -12.35 15.44 13.69
C GLU A 201 -11.69 14.69 14.85
N ARG A 202 -12.18 13.49 15.19
CA ARG A 202 -11.57 12.62 16.21
C ARG A 202 -10.12 12.30 15.89
N GLY A 203 -9.80 11.92 14.66
CA GLY A 203 -8.43 11.63 14.24
C GLY A 203 -7.50 12.85 14.34
N SER A 204 -8.02 14.06 14.06
CA SER A 204 -7.28 15.30 14.26
C SER A 204 -7.06 15.62 15.74
N PHE A 205 -8.09 15.42 16.57
CA PHE A 205 -7.99 15.60 18.01
C PHE A 205 -7.04 14.60 18.65
N ASP A 206 -7.07 13.32 18.28
CA ASP A 206 -6.15 12.29 18.77
C ASP A 206 -4.69 12.62 18.43
N ARG A 207 -4.43 13.13 17.21
CA ARG A 207 -3.08 13.59 16.82
C ARG A 207 -2.64 14.76 17.69
N TRP A 208 -3.52 15.74 17.89
CA TRP A 208 -3.25 16.90 18.73
C TRP A 208 -3.02 16.49 20.20
N GLN A 209 -3.86 15.61 20.73
CA GLN A 209 -3.72 15.06 22.07
C GLN A 209 -2.41 14.27 22.21
N ARG A 210 -2.00 13.45 21.23
CA ARG A 210 -0.68 12.79 21.27
C ARG A 210 0.49 13.78 21.24
N GLN A 211 0.36 14.88 20.51
CA GLN A 211 1.38 15.94 20.49
C GLN A 211 1.48 16.66 21.84
N LEU A 212 0.35 16.87 22.53
CA LEU A 212 0.33 17.52 23.85
C LEU A 212 0.68 16.56 24.99
N SER A 213 0.17 15.35 24.92
CA SER A 213 0.27 14.28 25.91
C SER A 213 1.34 13.27 25.52
N THR A 214 2.51 13.72 25.05
CA THR A 214 3.65 12.81 24.83
C THR A 214 4.12 12.28 26.20
N PRO A 215 3.82 11.03 26.58
CA PRO A 215 4.17 10.51 27.88
C PRO A 215 5.57 9.90 27.75
N GLY A 216 6.57 10.66 28.15
CA GLY A 216 7.95 10.20 28.19
C GLY A 216 8.85 11.28 28.75
N PRO A 217 10.01 10.91 29.34
CA PRO A 217 11.02 11.90 29.68
C PRO A 217 11.37 12.63 28.38
N ARG A 218 11.15 13.94 28.34
CA ARG A 218 11.67 14.79 27.28
C ARG A 218 13.13 15.08 27.63
N PRO A 219 14.08 15.02 26.68
CA PRO A 219 15.37 15.62 26.95
C PRO A 219 15.15 17.11 27.24
N GLY A 220 16.01 17.70 28.07
CA GLY A 220 16.13 19.16 28.06
C GLY A 220 16.59 19.66 26.68
N TRP A 221 16.52 20.98 26.45
CA TRP A 221 16.79 21.57 25.13
C TRP A 221 18.28 21.78 24.84
N SER A 222 19.19 21.11 25.56
CA SER A 222 20.63 21.13 25.25
C SER A 222 21.09 19.85 24.53
N VAL A 223 22.13 19.97 23.69
CA VAL A 223 22.75 18.84 22.99
C VAL A 223 23.16 17.72 23.96
N ARG A 224 23.69 18.09 25.13
CA ARG A 224 24.06 17.14 26.20
C ARG A 224 22.89 16.30 26.69
N GLU A 225 21.75 16.92 26.95
CA GLU A 225 20.56 16.24 27.49
C GLU A 225 19.91 15.34 26.44
N VAL A 226 19.91 15.75 25.16
CA VAL A 226 19.41 14.92 24.06
C VAL A 226 20.28 13.68 23.86
N LEU A 227 21.62 13.82 23.92
CA LEU A 227 22.54 12.70 23.81
C LEU A 227 22.45 11.74 25.01
N ALA A 228 22.32 12.25 26.23
CA ALA A 228 22.10 11.44 27.43
C ALA A 228 20.78 10.66 27.35
N TRP A 229 19.70 11.31 26.93
CA TRP A 229 18.38 10.68 26.75
C TRP A 229 18.37 9.58 25.68
N ALA A 230 19.14 9.77 24.60
CA ALA A 230 19.34 8.75 23.56
C ALA A 230 20.09 7.53 24.13
N ALA A 231 21.15 7.76 24.93
CA ALA A 231 21.92 6.70 25.57
C ALA A 231 21.12 5.95 26.67
N GLU A 232 20.25 6.63 27.40
CA GLU A 232 19.33 5.99 28.36
C GLU A 232 18.32 5.04 27.67
N GLY A 233 18.00 5.29 26.40
CA GLY A 233 17.16 4.40 25.59
C GLY A 233 17.88 3.13 25.12
N SER A 234 19.22 3.16 25.05
CA SER A 234 20.03 2.04 24.58
C SER A 234 20.53 1.13 25.71
N VAL A 235 20.55 1.60 26.96
CA VAL A 235 20.95 0.82 28.13
C VAL A 235 19.75 0.15 28.78
N ASN A 236 19.56 -1.15 28.56
CA ASN A 236 18.86 -2.01 29.51
C ASN A 236 19.62 -3.32 29.72
N THR A 237 20.04 -3.57 30.95
CA THR A 237 21.02 -4.58 31.36
C THR A 237 20.39 -5.90 31.80
N LEU A 238 19.16 -6.21 31.39
CA LEU A 238 18.43 -7.40 31.85
C LEU A 238 17.49 -7.94 30.76
N GLY A 239 18.05 -8.61 29.75
CA GLY A 239 17.42 -9.73 29.01
C GLY A 239 16.09 -9.56 28.27
N GLU A 240 15.40 -8.43 28.36
CA GLU A 240 14.17 -8.13 27.60
C GLU A 240 14.45 -7.15 26.46
N ALA A 241 13.69 -7.29 25.37
CA ALA A 241 13.88 -6.52 24.13
C ALA A 241 13.91 -4.99 24.39
N PRO A 242 14.77 -4.22 23.68
CA PRO A 242 14.90 -2.78 23.86
C PRO A 242 13.55 -2.09 23.63
N THR A 243 13.08 -1.37 24.65
CA THR A 243 11.71 -0.84 24.72
C THR A 243 11.47 0.41 23.87
N ALA A 244 12.49 1.07 23.34
CA ALA A 244 12.33 2.08 22.28
C ALA A 244 13.67 2.46 21.63
N HIS A 245 13.81 2.27 20.32
CA HIS A 245 14.88 2.90 19.53
C HIS A 245 14.64 4.42 19.49
N ARG A 246 15.40 5.20 20.27
CA ARG A 246 15.23 6.66 20.43
C ARG A 246 16.10 7.49 19.50
N GLU A 247 16.97 6.86 18.70
CA GLU A 247 17.98 7.50 17.87
C GLU A 247 17.33 8.44 16.84
N ALA A 248 16.28 7.98 16.15
CA ALA A 248 15.57 8.78 15.17
C ALA A 248 14.87 10.01 15.80
N ALA A 249 14.40 9.89 17.04
CA ALA A 249 13.81 11.01 17.78
C ALA A 249 14.89 11.97 18.28
N ALA A 250 16.01 11.45 18.79
CA ALA A 250 17.15 12.24 19.26
C ALA A 250 17.77 13.05 18.11
N ALA A 251 17.90 12.46 16.92
CA ALA A 251 18.38 13.15 15.71
C ALA A 251 17.50 14.37 15.36
N ARG A 252 16.16 14.24 15.47
CA ARG A 252 15.25 15.36 15.26
C ARG A 252 15.40 16.46 16.32
N CYS A 253 15.61 16.09 17.58
CA CYS A 253 15.88 17.06 18.65
C CYS A 253 17.22 17.78 18.44
N LEU A 254 18.30 17.05 18.12
CA LEU A 254 19.62 17.63 17.84
C LEU A 254 19.59 18.60 16.65
N ALA A 255 18.83 18.28 15.59
CA ALA A 255 18.66 19.17 14.45
C ALA A 255 18.00 20.51 14.82
N ALA A 256 17.23 20.55 15.91
CA ALA A 256 16.57 21.76 16.39
C ALA A 256 17.41 22.56 17.41
N VAL A 257 18.30 21.92 18.17
CA VAL A 257 19.00 22.55 19.31
C VAL A 257 20.50 22.75 19.12
N ALA A 258 21.14 22.03 18.20
CA ALA A 258 22.58 22.11 18.01
C ALA A 258 23.00 23.41 17.32
N GLY A 259 23.92 24.14 17.96
CA GLY A 259 24.62 25.28 17.38
C GLY A 259 26.07 24.95 16.95
N PRO A 260 26.79 25.91 16.34
CA PRO A 260 28.19 25.73 15.96
C PRO A 260 29.12 25.34 17.12
N ASP A 261 28.81 25.81 18.34
CA ASP A 261 29.60 25.56 19.55
C ASP A 261 29.49 24.11 20.04
N ASP A 262 28.41 23.40 19.69
CA ASP A 262 28.17 22.02 20.09
C ASP A 262 28.92 21.00 19.22
N ARG A 263 29.61 21.45 18.17
CA ARG A 263 30.31 20.60 17.19
C ARG A 263 31.25 19.60 17.87
N GLY A 264 32.01 20.03 18.87
CA GLY A 264 32.94 19.16 19.59
C GLY A 264 32.23 18.02 20.32
N GLN A 265 31.08 18.32 20.94
CA GLN A 265 30.30 17.35 21.68
C GLN A 265 29.60 16.33 20.75
N LEU A 266 29.07 16.79 19.62
CA LEU A 266 28.47 15.94 18.60
C LEU A 266 29.50 14.98 17.98
N LEU A 267 30.70 15.48 17.65
CA LEU A 267 31.78 14.66 17.13
C LEU A 267 32.26 13.63 18.16
N ALA A 268 32.39 14.02 19.43
CA ALA A 268 32.76 13.10 20.50
C ALA A 268 31.72 11.99 20.68
N ALA A 269 30.43 12.32 20.65
CA ALA A 269 29.35 11.34 20.73
C ALA A 269 29.32 10.39 19.52
N ALA A 270 29.51 10.91 18.30
CA ALA A 270 29.61 10.11 17.09
C ALA A 270 30.82 9.16 17.09
N SER A 271 31.92 9.57 17.74
CA SER A 271 33.15 8.76 17.86
C SER A 271 33.02 7.60 18.86
N GLY A 272 32.04 7.66 19.77
CA GLY A 272 31.82 6.67 20.83
C GLY A 272 30.57 5.81 20.67
N GLY A 273 29.85 5.93 19.55
CA GLY A 273 28.78 4.99 19.20
C GLY A 273 29.32 3.60 18.83
N PRO A 274 28.50 2.54 18.89
CA PRO A 274 28.88 1.21 18.42
C PRO A 274 29.11 1.16 16.89
#